data_AF-A0A1G5WP37-F1
#
_entry.id   AF-A0A1G5WP37-F1
#
_cell.length_a   1.000
_cell.length_b   1.000
_cell.length_c   1.000
_cell.angle_alpha   90.00
_cell.angle_beta   90.00
_cell.angle_gamma   90.00
#
_symmetry.space_group_name_H-M   'P 1'
#
loop_
_entity.id
_entity.type
_entity.pdbx_description
1 polymer ?
#
loop_
_entity_poly.entity_id
_entity_poly.type
_entity_poly.pdbx_seq_one_letter_code
_entity_poly.pdbx_strand_id
1 'polypeptide(L)'
;MPRVNLSLTQDMYDRIEKEAKKQNITVNYYICEMLEERFGKRTTYDYTVAVGEMIKEAKKMDKEFTLADLPTFADVNEVLVEYKIKESPAQIRARLGKMFNEAVKKGTAKGVERATTIKDGEEQLKFYCRAAVYVNKLNQIKKGDK
;
A
#
# COMPACT_ATOMS: atom_id res chain seq x y z
N MET A 1 -19.22 3.15 -1.59
CA MET A 1 -19.04 3.17 -0.11
C MET A 1 -19.97 4.23 0.46
N PRO A 2 -20.62 3.95 1.60
CA PRO A 2 -21.29 4.99 2.38
C PRO A 2 -20.32 6.15 2.66
N ARG A 3 -20.80 7.39 2.58
CA ARG A 3 -20.01 8.58 2.91
C ARG A 3 -20.53 9.18 4.20
N VAL A 4 -19.62 9.54 5.09
CA VAL A 4 -19.93 10.25 6.33
C VAL A 4 -19.28 11.62 6.22
N ASN A 5 -20.08 12.68 6.39
CA ASN A 5 -19.60 14.06 6.49
C ASN A 5 -19.78 14.50 7.94
N LEU A 6 -18.69 14.97 8.56
CA LEU A 6 -18.67 15.39 9.96
C LEU A 6 -18.31 16.87 10.04
N SER A 7 -19.07 17.61 10.84
CA SER A 7 -18.69 18.96 11.27
C SER A 7 -18.06 18.86 12.65
N LEU A 8 -16.80 19.28 12.76
CA LEU A 8 -16.03 19.28 14.00
C LEU A 8 -15.65 20.72 14.35
N THR A 9 -15.47 21.02 15.63
CA THR A 9 -14.83 22.27 16.04
C THR A 9 -13.38 22.28 15.57
N GLN A 10 -12.82 23.46 15.26
CA GLN A 10 -11.43 23.60 14.83
C GLN A 10 -10.46 22.98 15.85
N ASP A 11 -10.69 23.25 17.13
CA ASP A 11 -9.87 22.75 18.25
C ASP A 11 -9.82 21.21 18.30
N MET A 12 -10.93 20.54 17.94
CA MET A 12 -10.98 19.08 17.89
C MET A 12 -10.32 18.53 16.62
N TYR A 13 -10.51 19.21 15.48
CA TYR A 13 -9.85 18.85 14.23
C TYR A 13 -8.32 18.92 14.36
N ASP A 14 -7.78 19.98 14.97
CA ASP A 14 -6.34 20.16 15.13
C ASP A 14 -5.71 19.07 16.01
N ARG A 15 -6.41 18.62 17.05
CA ARG A 15 -5.98 17.48 17.88
C ARG A 15 -5.92 16.18 17.08
N ILE A 16 -6.94 15.91 16.27
CA ILE A 16 -6.98 14.73 15.40
C ILE A 16 -5.86 14.80 14.35
N GLU A 17 -5.67 15.96 13.72
CA GLU A 17 -4.63 16.18 12.72
C GLU A 17 -3.23 15.97 13.30
N LYS A 18 -2.99 16.41 14.54
CA LYS A 18 -1.73 16.19 15.24
C LYS A 18 -1.42 14.71 15.42
N GLU A 19 -2.41 13.90 15.85
CA GLU A 19 -2.21 12.45 16.01
C GLU A 19 -2.04 11.75 14.66
N ALA A 20 -2.84 12.12 13.65
CA ALA A 20 -2.70 11.59 12.30
C ALA A 20 -1.30 11.85 11.71
N LYS A 21 -0.76 13.06 11.93
CA LYS A 21 0.61 13.43 11.53
C LYS A 21 1.67 12.59 12.22
N LYS A 22 1.54 12.28 13.51
CA LYS A 22 2.48 11.38 14.22
C LYS A 22 2.54 9.99 13.59
N GLN A 23 1.43 9.51 13.05
CA GLN A 23 1.34 8.22 12.37
C GLN A 23 1.59 8.30 10.85
N ASN A 24 1.95 9.48 10.33
CA ASN A 24 2.15 9.74 8.89
C ASN A 24 0.92 9.41 8.00
N ILE A 25 -0.30 9.56 8.54
CA ILE A 25 -1.56 9.34 7.79
C ILE A 25 -2.41 10.61 7.72
N THR A 26 -3.43 10.62 6.86
CA THR A 26 -4.37 11.75 6.76
C THR A 26 -5.43 11.67 7.85
N VAL A 27 -6.04 12.82 8.18
CA VAL A 27 -7.17 12.89 9.13
C VAL A 27 -8.29 11.91 8.77
N ASN A 28 -8.62 11.79 7.48
CA ASN A 28 -9.65 10.84 7.03
C ASN A 28 -9.29 9.39 7.33
N TYR A 29 -8.03 8.98 7.10
CA TYR A 29 -7.58 7.61 7.42
C TYR A 29 -7.61 7.38 8.93
N TYR A 30 -7.12 8.33 9.71
CA TYR A 30 -7.11 8.25 11.16
C TYR A 30 -8.54 8.10 11.74
N ILE A 31 -9.50 8.88 11.23
CA ILE A 31 -10.91 8.76 11.64
C ILE A 31 -11.49 7.41 11.22
N CYS A 32 -11.20 6.93 10.01
CA CYS A 32 -11.63 5.61 9.56
C CYS A 32 -11.07 4.50 10.46
N GLU A 33 -9.79 4.54 10.83
CA GLU A 33 -9.17 3.58 11.75
C GLU A 33 -9.84 3.61 13.13
N MET A 34 -10.10 4.79 13.69
CA MET A 34 -10.83 4.91 14.96
C MET A 34 -12.24 4.30 14.88
N LEU A 35 -12.94 4.50 13.77
CA LEU A 35 -14.27 3.94 13.55
C LEU A 35 -14.20 2.42 13.35
N GLU A 36 -13.18 1.91 12.66
CA GLU A 36 -12.93 0.48 12.48
C GLU A 36 -12.51 -0.19 13.80
N GLU A 37 -11.72 0.47 14.66
CA GLU A 37 -11.38 -0.06 15.98
C GLU A 37 -12.63 -0.16 16.87
N ARG A 38 -13.49 0.86 16.82
CA ARG A 38 -14.65 0.97 17.72
C ARG A 38 -15.87 0.18 17.24
N PHE A 39 -16.10 0.13 15.93
CA PHE A 39 -17.30 -0.44 15.32
C PHE A 39 -16.98 -1.56 14.32
N GLY A 40 -15.71 -1.76 13.98
CA GLY A 40 -15.29 -2.90 13.18
C GLY A 40 -15.50 -4.20 13.95
N LYS A 41 -15.80 -5.26 13.20
CA LYS A 41 -15.80 -6.61 13.76
C LYS A 41 -14.34 -6.96 14.02
N ARG A 42 -14.02 -7.54 15.18
CA ARG A 42 -12.67 -7.90 15.69
C ARG A 42 -11.74 -8.69 14.74
N THR A 43 -12.16 -8.98 13.52
CA THR A 43 -11.35 -9.47 12.41
C THR A 43 -11.34 -8.42 11.31
N THR A 44 -10.66 -7.30 11.55
CA THR A 44 -10.30 -6.33 10.50
C THR A 44 -8.99 -6.78 9.84
N TYR A 45 -8.82 -6.43 8.57
CA TYR A 45 -7.57 -6.72 7.87
C TYR A 45 -6.49 -5.72 8.31
N ASP A 46 -5.35 -6.19 8.80
CA ASP A 46 -4.25 -5.31 9.21
C ASP A 46 -3.43 -4.87 7.99
N TYR A 47 -3.80 -3.71 7.44
CA TYR A 47 -3.16 -3.14 6.26
C TYR A 47 -1.71 -2.70 6.53
N THR A 48 -1.38 -2.29 7.75
CA THR A 48 -0.05 -1.80 8.10
C THR A 48 0.94 -2.95 8.11
N VAL A 49 0.57 -4.07 8.73
CA VAL A 49 1.37 -5.30 8.72
C VAL A 49 1.51 -5.82 7.29
N ALA A 50 0.41 -5.90 6.54
CA ALA A 50 0.43 -6.39 5.16
C ALA A 50 1.34 -5.54 4.24
N VAL A 51 1.28 -4.21 4.31
CA VAL A 51 2.17 -3.33 3.53
C VAL A 51 3.62 -3.50 3.97
N GLY A 52 3.87 -3.67 5.27
CA GLY A 52 5.20 -3.96 5.80
C GLY A 52 5.79 -5.25 5.22
N GLU A 53 5.02 -6.33 5.16
CA GLU A 53 5.42 -7.61 4.57
C GLU A 53 5.63 -7.49 3.05
N MET A 54 4.72 -6.82 2.33
CA MET A 54 4.89 -6.55 0.90
C MET A 54 6.21 -5.83 0.59
N ILE A 55 6.63 -4.87 1.44
CA ILE A 55 7.90 -4.17 1.27
C ILE A 55 9.09 -5.12 1.51
N LYS A 56 8.99 -6.03 2.48
CA LYS A 56 10.04 -7.04 2.73
C LYS A 56 10.14 -8.02 1.56
N GLU A 57 9.02 -8.48 1.02
CA GLU A 57 8.94 -9.34 -0.16
C GLU A 57 9.54 -8.64 -1.39
N ALA A 58 9.12 -7.39 -1.66
CA ALA A 58 9.62 -6.58 -2.76
C ALA A 58 11.16 -6.40 -2.75
N LYS A 59 11.76 -6.26 -1.56
CA LYS A 59 13.22 -6.17 -1.39
C LYS A 59 13.96 -7.47 -1.70
N LYS A 60 13.28 -8.61 -1.72
CA LYS A 60 13.85 -9.90 -2.10
C LYS A 60 13.70 -10.19 -3.60
N MET A 61 13.01 -9.32 -4.36
CA MET A 61 12.81 -9.52 -5.79
C MET A 61 14.09 -9.21 -6.57
N ASP A 62 14.46 -10.11 -7.46
CA ASP A 62 15.68 -10.04 -8.30
C ASP A 62 15.44 -9.50 -9.71
N LYS A 63 14.16 -9.33 -10.08
CA LYS A 63 13.69 -8.88 -11.39
C LYS A 63 12.57 -7.85 -11.18
N GLU A 64 12.15 -7.26 -12.29
CA GLU A 64 10.89 -6.51 -12.31
C GLU A 64 9.73 -7.40 -11.84
N PHE A 65 8.79 -6.79 -11.13
CA PHE A 65 7.64 -7.49 -10.56
C PHE A 65 6.41 -6.59 -10.53
N THR A 66 5.26 -7.20 -10.41
CA THR A 66 3.97 -6.56 -10.12
C THR A 66 3.56 -6.90 -8.70
N LEU A 67 2.55 -6.21 -8.16
CA LEU A 67 2.04 -6.57 -6.83
C LEU A 67 1.50 -8.00 -6.77
N ALA A 68 1.04 -8.57 -7.89
CA ALA A 68 0.56 -9.95 -7.93
C ALA A 68 1.68 -10.99 -7.71
N ASP A 69 2.94 -10.59 -7.88
CA ASP A 69 4.10 -11.46 -7.62
C ASP A 69 4.51 -11.47 -6.14
N LEU A 70 3.87 -10.63 -5.31
CA LEU A 70 4.12 -10.55 -3.87
C LEU A 70 3.14 -11.49 -3.13
N PRO A 71 3.61 -12.51 -2.39
CA PRO A 71 2.75 -13.45 -1.68
C PRO A 71 1.67 -12.77 -0.83
N THR A 72 2.05 -11.76 -0.04
CA THR A 72 1.10 -11.01 0.79
C THR A 72 -0.07 -10.39 0.00
N PHE A 73 0.14 -10.05 -1.28
CA PHE A 73 -0.90 -9.47 -2.14
C PHE A 73 -1.66 -10.53 -2.95
N ALA A 74 -0.97 -11.59 -3.38
CA ALA A 74 -1.57 -12.72 -4.09
C ALA A 74 -2.58 -13.45 -3.19
N ASP A 75 -2.16 -13.73 -1.95
CA ASP A 75 -2.83 -14.63 -1.02
C ASP A 75 -3.90 -13.93 -0.16
N VAL A 76 -4.22 -12.66 -0.46
CA VAL A 76 -5.28 -11.88 0.22
C VAL A 76 -6.56 -12.72 0.36
N ASN A 77 -6.96 -13.45 -0.66
CA ASN A 77 -8.18 -14.25 -0.60
C ASN A 77 -8.14 -15.34 0.49
N GLU A 78 -6.98 -15.98 0.68
CA GLU A 78 -6.79 -17.03 1.69
C GLU A 78 -6.90 -16.46 3.09
N VAL A 79 -6.24 -15.32 3.34
CA VAL A 79 -6.32 -14.59 4.62
C VAL A 79 -7.77 -14.19 4.93
N LEU A 80 -8.54 -13.74 3.94
CA LEU A 80 -9.93 -13.35 4.18
C LEU A 80 -10.83 -14.52 4.57
N VAL A 81 -10.62 -15.68 3.93
CA VAL A 81 -11.34 -16.91 4.26
C VAL A 81 -10.95 -17.40 5.65
N GLU A 82 -9.66 -17.47 5.95
CA GLU A 82 -9.13 -17.94 7.23
C GLU A 82 -9.65 -17.12 8.42
N TYR A 83 -9.56 -15.79 8.30
CA TYR A 83 -9.94 -14.86 9.38
C TYR A 83 -11.41 -14.41 9.30
N LYS A 84 -12.22 -15.00 8.40
CA LYS A 84 -13.65 -14.68 8.20
C LYS A 84 -13.91 -13.18 8.05
N ILE A 85 -13.02 -12.50 7.33
CA ILE A 85 -13.10 -11.06 7.08
C ILE A 85 -14.14 -10.82 5.98
N LYS A 86 -15.04 -9.86 6.20
CA LYS A 86 -16.19 -9.61 5.30
C LYS A 86 -15.88 -8.72 4.09
N GLU A 87 -14.71 -8.09 4.06
CA GLU A 87 -14.30 -7.25 2.94
C GLU A 87 -14.03 -8.10 1.69
N SER A 88 -14.25 -7.52 0.50
CA SER A 88 -13.96 -8.26 -0.72
C SER A 88 -12.45 -8.27 -1.01
N PRO A 89 -11.89 -9.37 -1.56
CA PRO A 89 -10.48 -9.42 -1.95
C PRO A 89 -10.09 -8.26 -2.88
N ALA A 90 -10.99 -7.85 -3.76
CA ALA A 90 -10.78 -6.72 -4.67
C ALA A 90 -10.62 -5.38 -3.93
N GLN A 91 -11.43 -5.14 -2.89
CA GLN A 91 -11.33 -3.92 -2.07
C GLN A 91 -10.00 -3.86 -1.33
N ILE A 92 -9.58 -4.98 -0.74
CA ILE A 92 -8.32 -5.03 0.01
C ILE A 92 -7.12 -4.86 -0.91
N ARG A 93 -7.08 -5.58 -2.04
CA ARG A 93 -6.02 -5.42 -3.06
C ARG A 93 -5.93 -3.98 -3.57
N ALA A 94 -7.07 -3.31 -3.77
CA ALA A 94 -7.07 -1.90 -4.17
C ALA A 94 -6.45 -0.98 -3.10
N ARG A 95 -6.77 -1.20 -1.81
CA ARG A 95 -6.18 -0.44 -0.69
C ARG A 95 -4.68 -0.71 -0.55
N LEU A 96 -4.28 -1.99 -0.54
CA LEU A 96 -2.88 -2.40 -0.47
C LEU A 96 -2.07 -1.82 -1.61
N GLY A 97 -2.56 -1.89 -2.85
CA GLY A 97 -1.86 -1.34 -4.00
C GLY A 97 -1.67 0.17 -3.90
N LYS A 98 -2.68 0.90 -3.39
CA LYS A 98 -2.57 2.34 -3.15
C LYS A 98 -1.52 2.64 -2.06
N MET A 99 -1.59 1.97 -0.91
CA MET A 99 -0.67 2.19 0.20
C MET A 99 0.78 1.85 -0.18
N PHE A 100 0.99 0.74 -0.89
CA PHE A 100 2.31 0.34 -1.36
C PHE A 100 2.88 1.36 -2.37
N ASN A 101 2.06 1.83 -3.32
CA ASN A 101 2.48 2.86 -4.27
C ASN A 101 2.85 4.17 -3.56
N GLU A 102 2.08 4.59 -2.56
CA GLU A 102 2.43 5.75 -1.73
C GLU A 102 3.74 5.53 -0.96
N ALA A 103 3.97 4.34 -0.40
CA ALA A 103 5.20 3.99 0.30
C ALA A 103 6.44 4.02 -0.63
N VAL A 104 6.28 3.60 -1.89
CA VAL A 104 7.33 3.73 -2.93
C VAL A 104 7.55 5.20 -3.28
N LYS A 105 6.49 5.97 -3.56
CA LYS A 105 6.58 7.38 -3.94
C LYS A 105 7.22 8.26 -2.84
N LYS A 106 6.94 7.96 -1.57
CA LYS A 106 7.50 8.67 -0.40
C LYS A 106 8.90 8.17 0.00
N GLY A 107 9.43 7.12 -0.65
CA GLY A 107 10.73 6.54 -0.32
C GLY A 107 10.76 5.72 0.98
N THR A 108 9.60 5.42 1.57
CA THR A 108 9.48 4.53 2.75
C THR A 108 9.88 3.09 2.37
N ALA A 109 9.53 2.64 1.17
CA ALA A 109 9.97 1.38 0.60
C ALA A 109 11.38 1.51 -0.02
N LYS A 110 12.39 1.82 0.80
CA LYS A 110 13.78 2.05 0.35
C LYS A 110 14.28 0.92 -0.56
N GLY A 111 14.82 1.30 -1.72
CA GLY A 111 15.37 0.37 -2.72
C GLY A 111 14.35 -0.15 -3.74
N VAL A 112 13.05 0.06 -3.51
CA VAL A 112 11.99 -0.32 -4.45
C VAL A 112 11.49 0.92 -5.18
N GLU A 113 11.41 0.85 -6.50
CA GLU A 113 10.94 1.94 -7.35
C GLU A 113 9.96 1.45 -8.41
N ARG A 114 9.24 2.39 -9.04
CA ARG A 114 8.42 2.10 -10.23
C ARG A 114 9.37 1.84 -11.40
N ALA A 115 9.18 0.74 -12.12
CA ALA A 115 9.93 0.49 -13.33
C ALA A 115 9.51 1.49 -14.42
N THR A 116 10.48 1.97 -15.18
CA THR A 116 10.29 2.85 -16.33
C THR A 116 10.70 2.16 -17.63
N THR A 117 10.17 2.63 -18.74
CA THR A 117 10.54 2.21 -20.09
C THR A 117 10.65 3.46 -20.96
N ILE A 118 11.57 3.44 -21.92
CA ILE A 118 11.65 4.52 -22.91
C ILE A 118 10.64 4.19 -24.01
N LYS A 119 9.72 5.11 -24.28
CA LYS A 119 8.83 5.09 -25.44
C LYS A 119 8.91 6.44 -26.11
N ASP A 120 9.15 6.44 -27.42
CA ASP A 120 9.21 7.66 -28.23
C ASP A 120 10.23 8.70 -27.72
N GLY A 121 11.32 8.23 -27.11
CA GLY A 121 12.38 9.09 -26.56
C GLY A 121 12.09 9.65 -25.17
N GLU A 122 10.92 9.37 -24.58
CA GLU A 122 10.55 9.82 -23.24
C GLU A 122 10.50 8.65 -22.23
N GLU A 123 10.91 8.95 -20.99
CA GLU A 123 10.80 8.00 -19.89
C GLU A 123 9.36 7.90 -19.39
N GLN A 124 8.73 6.74 -19.60
CA GLN A 124 7.36 6.47 -19.20
C GLN A 124 7.29 5.35 -18.16
N LEU A 125 6.29 5.39 -17.28
CA LEU A 125 6.05 4.32 -16.32
C LEU A 125 5.70 3.02 -17.03
N LYS A 126 6.31 1.92 -16.59
CA LYS A 126 6.06 0.59 -17.13
C LYS A 126 4.81 -0.02 -16.51
N PHE A 127 3.99 -0.62 -17.37
CA PHE A 127 2.79 -1.37 -17.00
C PHE A 127 2.76 -2.71 -17.74
N TYR A 128 2.34 -3.76 -17.05
CA TYR A 128 2.09 -5.07 -17.63
C TYR A 128 0.60 -5.40 -17.46
N CYS A 129 -0.14 -5.53 -18.55
CA CYS A 129 -1.60 -5.77 -18.51
C CYS A 129 -2.36 -4.78 -17.59
N ARG A 130 -2.01 -3.47 -17.66
CA ARG A 130 -2.49 -2.38 -16.78
C ARG A 130 -2.02 -2.43 -15.32
N ALA A 131 -1.30 -3.47 -14.91
CA ALA A 131 -0.68 -3.55 -13.59
C ALA A 131 0.61 -2.73 -13.55
N ALA A 132 0.80 -2.03 -12.44
CA ALA A 132 1.99 -1.27 -12.15
C ALA A 132 3.21 -2.21 -11.97
N VAL A 133 4.29 -1.98 -12.73
CA VAL A 133 5.56 -2.71 -12.60
C VAL A 133 6.54 -1.98 -11.69
N TYR A 134 7.23 -2.72 -10.83
CA TYR A 134 8.19 -2.24 -9.84
C TYR A 134 9.53 -2.96 -10.02
N VAL A 135 10.58 -2.36 -9.47
CA VAL A 135 11.93 -2.90 -9.52
C VAL A 135 12.67 -2.61 -8.21
N ASN A 136 13.51 -3.55 -7.79
CA ASN A 136 14.44 -3.33 -6.69
C ASN A 136 15.79 -2.83 -7.24
N LYS A 137 16.06 -1.52 -7.08
CA LYS A 137 17.30 -0.89 -7.57
C LYS A 137 18.56 -1.43 -6.89
N LEU A 138 18.47 -1.86 -5.63
CA LEU A 138 19.64 -2.41 -4.91
C LEU A 138 20.16 -3.70 -5.58
N ASN A 139 19.29 -4.46 -6.24
CA ASN A 139 19.65 -5.67 -6.97
C ASN A 139 20.06 -5.42 -8.43
N GLN A 140 19.65 -4.30 -9.05
CA GLN A 140 20.12 -3.90 -10.37
C GLN A 140 21.58 -3.42 -10.35
N ILE A 141 21.99 -2.69 -9.31
CA ILE A 141 23.39 -2.23 -9.16
C ILE A 141 24.34 -3.44 -9.13
N LYS A 142 23.98 -4.53 -8.45
CA LYS A 142 24.77 -5.77 -8.40
C LYS A 142 24.92 -6.50 -9.74
N LYS A 143 24.08 -6.21 -10.75
CA LYS A 143 24.14 -6.84 -12.09
C LYS A 143 24.82 -5.96 -13.14
N GLY A 144 25.07 -4.68 -12.85
CA GLY A 144 25.79 -3.76 -13.74
C GLY A 144 27.32 -3.83 -13.62
N ASP A 145 27.84 -4.45 -12.56
CA ASP A 145 29.28 -4.61 -12.28
C ASP A 145 29.85 -5.98 -12.72
N LYS A 146 29.30 -6.61 -13.76
CA LYS A 146 29.83 -7.85 -14.35
C LYS A 146 30.01 -7.75 -15.85
#